data_AF-A0A950PAZ0-F1
#
_entry.id   AF-A0A950PAZ0-F1
#
_cell.length_a   1.000
_cell.length_b   1.000
_cell.length_c   1.000
_cell.angle_alpha   90.00
_cell.angle_beta   90.00
_cell.angle_gamma   90.00
#
_symmetry.space_group_name_H-M   'P 1'
#
loop_
_entity.id
_entity.type
_entity.pdbx_description
1 polymer ?
#
loop_
_entity_poly.entity_id
_entity_poly.type
_entity_poly.pdbx_seq_one_letter_code
_entity_poly.pdbx_strand_id
1 'polypeptide(L)'
;MARLDERLQLAQAALATLDELVNRDDLTLAERDGAFFRFVYTFEAIWRAAVLFLEQREGLTVRSTPKDVIRASRRAELLTDEDAEEAIRITDDRNQTVHMYHEELGELLAAQLPGYAGLLHRWLNSMLKRTEPSQAYQFFGRAIIEKKQIVCMYDGYRRELCPIMLGHSQGEEKSLTYQFGGESRSGLPRDGEWRCLFLSNVSDVQLRSGRWHTGDNHTRPSRCVEIVDLDVDPHSPYDPKRPLSVPDDRAGTTGRRSTTSTKGRRRSPRRSPAPKRRK
;
A
#
# COMPACT_ATOMS: atom_id res chain seq x y z
N MET A 1 -5.70 15.73 -3.02
CA MET A 1 -4.64 15.21 -3.91
C MET A 1 -4.85 13.71 -4.00
N ALA A 2 -4.83 13.12 -5.20
CA ALA A 2 -4.95 11.66 -5.34
C ALA A 2 -3.69 10.99 -4.78
N ARG A 3 -3.86 9.88 -4.06
CA ARG A 3 -2.72 9.14 -3.49
C ARG A 3 -2.02 8.35 -4.61
N LEU A 4 -0.69 8.28 -4.59
CA LEU A 4 0.08 7.54 -5.60
C LEU A 4 -0.42 6.08 -5.74
N ASP A 5 -0.68 5.42 -4.60
CA ASP A 5 -1.23 4.05 -4.54
C ASP A 5 -2.52 3.90 -5.36
N GLU A 6 -3.46 4.85 -5.24
CA GLU A 6 -4.73 4.84 -5.97
C GLU A 6 -4.51 5.01 -7.48
N ARG A 7 -3.55 5.85 -7.89
CA ARG A 7 -3.25 6.08 -9.30
C ARG A 7 -2.55 4.89 -9.94
N LEU A 8 -1.66 4.23 -9.22
CA LEU A 8 -1.04 2.99 -9.68
C LEU A 8 -2.08 1.87 -9.81
N GLN A 9 -3.02 1.75 -8.86
CA GLN A 9 -4.14 0.79 -8.96
C GLN A 9 -5.05 1.07 -10.16
N LEU A 10 -5.40 2.33 -10.40
CA LEU A 10 -6.19 2.71 -11.58
C LEU A 10 -5.45 2.41 -12.89
N ALA A 11 -4.14 2.66 -12.95
CA ALA A 11 -3.31 2.34 -14.10
C ALA A 11 -3.23 0.81 -14.35
N GLN A 12 -3.08 0.01 -13.29
CA GLN A 12 -3.12 -1.46 -13.38
C GLN A 12 -4.47 -1.95 -13.90
N ALA A 13 -5.57 -1.43 -13.37
CA ALA A 13 -6.91 -1.79 -13.81
C ALA A 13 -7.13 -1.43 -15.29
N ALA A 14 -6.71 -0.23 -15.72
CA ALA A 14 -6.78 0.18 -17.11
C ALA A 14 -5.97 -0.76 -18.02
N LEU A 15 -4.73 -1.08 -17.66
CA LEU A 15 -3.87 -1.97 -18.44
C LEU A 15 -4.45 -3.38 -18.56
N ALA A 16 -5.02 -3.92 -17.48
CA ALA A 16 -5.68 -5.22 -17.51
C ALA A 16 -6.83 -5.28 -18.54
N THR A 17 -7.59 -4.20 -18.71
CA THR A 17 -8.62 -4.16 -19.75
C THR A 17 -8.03 -4.11 -21.16
N LEU A 18 -6.87 -3.49 -21.39
CA LEU A 18 -6.20 -3.53 -22.69
C LEU A 18 -5.74 -4.96 -23.01
N ASP A 19 -5.23 -5.68 -22.00
CA ASP A 19 -4.75 -7.06 -22.13
C ASP A 19 -5.83 -8.05 -22.60
N GLU A 20 -7.11 -7.79 -22.27
CA GLU A 20 -8.26 -8.59 -22.74
C GLU A 20 -8.40 -8.63 -24.26
N LEU A 21 -7.90 -7.60 -24.96
CA LEU A 21 -8.05 -7.45 -26.41
C LEU A 21 -6.73 -7.61 -27.16
N VAL A 22 -5.60 -7.20 -26.58
CA VAL A 22 -4.33 -7.09 -27.31
C VAL A 22 -3.74 -8.45 -27.77
N ASN A 23 -4.13 -9.54 -27.12
CA ASN A 23 -3.65 -10.89 -27.41
C ASN A 23 -4.63 -11.72 -28.26
N ARG A 24 -5.62 -11.07 -28.89
CA ARG A 24 -6.63 -11.73 -29.72
C ARG A 24 -6.38 -11.45 -31.19
N ASP A 25 -6.33 -12.51 -31.98
CA ASP A 25 -6.15 -12.44 -33.45
C ASP A 25 -7.48 -12.28 -34.21
N ASP A 26 -8.63 -12.39 -33.52
CA ASP A 26 -9.97 -12.49 -34.10
C ASP A 26 -10.86 -11.27 -33.83
N LEU A 27 -10.26 -10.09 -33.60
CA LEU A 27 -10.99 -8.88 -33.26
C LEU A 27 -11.88 -8.40 -34.41
N THR A 28 -13.13 -8.12 -34.11
CA THR A 28 -13.98 -7.30 -34.98
C THR A 28 -13.47 -5.87 -35.06
N LEU A 29 -13.90 -5.11 -36.08
CA LEU A 29 -13.56 -3.68 -36.22
C LEU A 29 -13.90 -2.88 -34.95
N ALA A 30 -15.07 -3.13 -34.36
CA ALA A 30 -15.52 -2.47 -33.14
C ALA A 30 -14.65 -2.84 -31.92
N GLU A 31 -14.21 -4.09 -31.81
CA GLU A 31 -13.31 -4.51 -30.73
C GLU A 31 -11.90 -3.94 -30.92
N ARG A 32 -11.41 -3.85 -32.16
CA ARG A 32 -10.13 -3.19 -32.49
C ARG A 32 -10.15 -1.72 -32.08
N ASP A 33 -11.19 -0.99 -32.46
CA ASP A 33 -11.36 0.42 -32.07
C ASP A 33 -11.50 0.57 -30.56
N GLY A 34 -12.20 -0.37 -29.92
CA GLY A 34 -12.25 -0.53 -28.48
C GLY A 34 -10.85 -0.68 -27.88
N ALA A 35 -10.01 -1.57 -28.42
CA ALA A 35 -8.65 -1.81 -27.95
C ALA A 35 -7.78 -0.55 -28.04
N PHE A 36 -7.91 0.25 -29.09
CA PHE A 36 -7.24 1.55 -29.18
C PHE A 36 -7.73 2.56 -28.15
N PHE A 37 -9.04 2.62 -27.88
CA PHE A 37 -9.56 3.45 -26.80
C PHE A 37 -8.99 3.01 -25.44
N ARG A 38 -8.89 1.69 -25.20
CA ARG A 38 -8.23 1.12 -24.01
C ARG A 38 -6.77 1.49 -23.92
N PHE A 39 -6.04 1.44 -25.03
CA PHE A 39 -4.67 1.92 -25.11
C PHE A 39 -4.56 3.41 -24.75
N VAL A 40 -5.38 4.27 -25.34
CA VAL A 40 -5.32 5.73 -25.11
C VAL A 40 -5.55 6.07 -23.63
N TYR A 41 -6.61 5.53 -23.01
CA TYR A 41 -6.84 5.82 -21.60
C TYR A 41 -5.84 5.14 -20.66
N THR A 42 -5.27 3.99 -21.04
CA THR A 42 -4.25 3.30 -20.25
C THR A 42 -2.95 4.08 -20.27
N PHE A 43 -2.53 4.57 -21.43
CA PHE A 43 -1.42 5.49 -21.57
C PHE A 43 -1.63 6.72 -20.67
N GLU A 44 -2.81 7.36 -20.75
CA GLU A 44 -3.17 8.50 -19.89
C GLU A 44 -3.09 8.18 -18.39
N ALA A 45 -3.55 7.01 -17.97
CA ALA A 45 -3.48 6.58 -16.58
C ALA A 45 -2.03 6.39 -16.11
N ILE A 46 -1.19 5.74 -16.92
CA ILE A 46 0.20 5.42 -16.57
C ILE A 46 1.07 6.68 -16.51
N TRP A 47 1.05 7.55 -17.52
CA TRP A 47 1.92 8.74 -17.45
C TRP A 47 1.48 9.71 -16.34
N ARG A 48 0.18 9.78 -16.01
CA ARG A 48 -0.30 10.56 -14.86
C ARG A 48 0.10 9.93 -13.52
N ALA A 49 0.15 8.60 -13.43
CA ALA A 49 0.71 7.93 -12.26
C ALA A 49 2.22 8.24 -12.14
N ALA A 50 2.95 8.24 -13.27
CA ALA A 50 4.37 8.58 -13.30
C ALA A 50 4.66 10.01 -12.83
N VAL A 51 3.80 11.00 -13.13
CA VAL A 51 3.93 12.36 -12.56
C VAL A 51 3.97 12.30 -11.03
N LEU A 52 2.99 11.65 -10.41
CA LEU A 52 2.93 11.56 -8.95
C LEU A 52 4.07 10.72 -8.38
N PHE A 53 4.48 9.66 -9.08
CA PHE A 53 5.62 8.85 -8.67
C PHE A 53 6.89 9.70 -8.62
N LEU A 54 7.20 10.41 -9.71
CA LEU A 54 8.38 11.26 -9.80
C LEU A 54 8.37 12.37 -8.73
N GLU A 55 7.22 12.98 -8.47
CA GLU A 55 7.10 14.01 -7.44
C GLU A 55 7.22 13.45 -6.01
N GLN A 56 6.52 12.35 -5.69
CA GLN A 56 6.39 11.84 -4.32
C GLN A 56 7.50 10.89 -3.90
N ARG A 57 8.11 10.17 -4.85
CA ARG A 57 9.17 9.18 -4.56
C ARG A 57 10.55 9.67 -4.96
N GLU A 58 10.67 10.38 -6.08
CA GLU A 58 11.97 10.85 -6.58
C GLU A 58 12.22 12.34 -6.25
N GLY A 59 11.24 13.05 -5.71
CA GLY A 59 11.34 14.49 -5.42
C GLY A 59 11.50 15.36 -6.68
N LEU A 60 11.14 14.83 -7.85
CA LEU A 60 11.30 15.49 -9.14
C LEU A 60 9.99 16.14 -9.57
N THR A 61 9.95 17.47 -9.55
CA THR A 61 8.85 18.23 -10.15
C THR A 61 9.01 18.28 -11.67
N VAL A 62 8.02 17.77 -12.40
CA VAL A 62 8.06 17.67 -13.86
C VAL A 62 6.88 18.44 -14.45
N ARG A 63 7.08 19.08 -15.60
CA ARG A 63 5.96 19.62 -16.37
C ARG A 63 4.99 18.48 -16.70
N SER A 64 3.70 18.69 -16.47
CA SER A 64 2.68 17.66 -16.65
C SER A 64 2.32 17.45 -18.13
N THR A 65 3.32 17.18 -18.99
CA THR A 65 3.16 16.74 -20.37
C THR A 65 3.71 15.32 -20.53
N PRO A 66 3.13 14.46 -21.39
CA PRO A 66 3.60 13.08 -21.52
C PRO A 66 5.08 12.98 -21.88
N LYS A 67 5.55 13.77 -22.87
CA LYS A 67 6.94 13.73 -23.32
C LYS A 67 7.94 14.20 -22.25
N ASP A 68 7.57 15.18 -21.42
CA ASP A 68 8.43 15.61 -20.32
C ASP A 68 8.50 14.57 -19.21
N VAL A 69 7.37 13.93 -18.91
CA VAL A 69 7.27 12.83 -17.93
C VAL A 69 8.04 11.60 -18.38
N ILE A 70 8.01 11.26 -19.67
CA ILE A 70 8.83 10.18 -20.24
C ILE A 70 10.32 10.48 -20.08
N ARG A 71 10.76 11.70 -20.42
CA ARG A 71 12.17 12.10 -20.25
C ARG A 71 12.61 12.06 -18.80
N ALA A 72 11.74 12.48 -17.87
CA ALA A 72 12.03 12.39 -16.44
C ALA A 72 12.05 10.94 -15.94
N SER A 73 11.13 10.09 -16.43
CA SER A 73 11.09 8.65 -16.14
C SER A 73 12.37 7.95 -16.60
N ARG A 74 12.91 8.32 -17.76
CA ARG A 74 14.24 7.85 -18.21
C ARG A 74 15.35 8.28 -17.27
N ARG A 75 15.37 9.55 -16.83
CA ARG A 75 16.40 10.06 -15.89
C ARG A 75 16.34 9.37 -14.52
N ALA A 76 15.14 8.99 -14.08
CA ALA A 76 14.90 8.24 -12.86
C ALA A 76 15.06 6.71 -13.05
N GLU A 77 15.47 6.26 -14.24
CA GLU A 77 15.65 4.85 -14.59
C GLU A 77 14.37 4.00 -14.45
N LEU A 78 13.21 4.63 -14.62
CA LEU A 78 11.92 3.94 -14.76
C LEU A 78 11.70 3.40 -16.18
N LEU A 79 12.42 3.97 -17.16
CA LEU A 79 12.46 3.56 -18.55
C LEU A 79 13.92 3.45 -18.97
N THR A 80 14.24 2.43 -19.78
CA THR A 80 15.51 2.37 -20.50
C THR A 80 15.57 3.45 -21.59
N ASP A 81 16.74 3.64 -22.21
CA ASP A 81 16.86 4.53 -23.39
C ASP A 81 15.94 4.09 -24.53
N GLU A 82 15.94 2.79 -24.83
CA GLU A 82 15.08 2.18 -25.85
C GLU A 82 13.60 2.35 -25.52
N ASP A 83 13.19 2.06 -24.28
CA ASP A 83 11.80 2.21 -23.83
C ASP A 83 11.35 3.68 -23.86
N ALA A 84 12.24 4.63 -23.54
CA ALA A 84 11.90 6.05 -23.56
C ALA A 84 11.70 6.57 -24.99
N GLU A 85 12.52 6.13 -25.94
CA GLU A 85 12.33 6.43 -27.36
C GLU A 85 11.03 5.82 -27.88
N GLU A 86 10.73 4.57 -27.52
CA GLU A 86 9.47 3.90 -27.84
C GLU A 86 8.27 4.64 -27.25
N ALA A 87 8.35 5.06 -25.99
CA ALA A 87 7.29 5.83 -25.32
C ALA A 87 7.01 7.18 -26.02
N ILE A 88 8.06 7.85 -26.52
CA ILE A 88 7.91 9.09 -27.28
C ILE A 88 7.18 8.82 -28.61
N ARG A 89 7.54 7.75 -29.33
CA ARG A 89 6.84 7.36 -30.57
C ARG A 89 5.37 7.05 -30.30
N ILE A 90 5.09 6.24 -29.29
CA ILE A 90 3.73 5.85 -28.87
C ILE A 90 2.88 7.08 -28.49
N THR A 91 3.50 8.10 -27.90
CA THR A 91 2.80 9.36 -27.60
C THR A 91 2.27 10.04 -28.87
N ASP A 92 3.03 9.95 -29.97
CA ASP A 92 2.63 10.50 -31.26
C ASP A 92 1.61 9.60 -31.97
N ASP A 93 1.79 8.28 -31.95
CA ASP A 93 0.83 7.31 -32.50
C ASP A 93 -0.54 7.39 -31.83
N ARG A 94 -0.55 7.60 -30.51
CA ARG A 94 -1.79 7.87 -29.75
C ARG A 94 -2.56 9.05 -30.33
N ASN A 95 -1.88 10.13 -30.74
CA ASN A 95 -2.54 11.29 -31.34
C ASN A 95 -3.09 10.99 -32.73
N GLN A 96 -2.52 10.00 -33.44
CA GLN A 96 -2.98 9.56 -34.76
C GLN A 96 -4.22 8.64 -34.67
N THR A 97 -4.57 8.12 -33.49
CA THR A 97 -5.70 7.18 -33.35
C THR A 97 -7.03 7.78 -33.82
N VAL A 98 -7.22 9.10 -33.71
CA VAL A 98 -8.41 9.79 -34.25
C VAL A 98 -8.56 9.69 -35.77
N HIS A 99 -7.50 9.28 -36.48
CA HIS A 99 -7.46 9.09 -37.93
C HIS A 99 -7.57 7.61 -38.36
N MET A 100 -7.85 6.68 -37.43
CA MET A 100 -7.93 5.23 -37.71
C MET A 100 -9.10 4.81 -38.63
N TYR A 101 -9.98 5.75 -39.00
CA TYR A 101 -10.96 5.51 -40.06
C TYR A 101 -10.31 5.34 -41.45
N HIS A 102 -9.04 5.72 -41.61
CA HIS A 102 -8.22 5.34 -42.77
C HIS A 102 -7.67 3.92 -42.58
N GLU A 103 -8.02 3.02 -43.49
CA GLU A 103 -7.78 1.58 -43.38
C GLU A 103 -6.29 1.21 -43.16
N GLU A 104 -5.40 1.72 -44.02
CA GLU A 104 -3.95 1.45 -43.96
C GLU A 104 -3.33 1.88 -42.61
N LEU A 105 -3.73 3.05 -42.09
CA LEU A 105 -3.25 3.55 -40.80
C LEU A 105 -3.78 2.70 -39.65
N GLY A 106 -5.06 2.29 -39.71
CA GLY A 106 -5.68 1.44 -38.72
C GLY A 106 -5.00 0.07 -38.61
N GLU A 107 -4.66 -0.55 -39.75
CA GLU A 107 -3.92 -1.82 -39.79
C GLU A 107 -2.50 -1.67 -39.27
N LEU A 108 -1.78 -0.62 -39.69
CA LEU A 108 -0.43 -0.33 -39.21
C LEU A 108 -0.39 -0.19 -37.69
N LEU A 109 -1.27 0.64 -37.13
CA LEU A 109 -1.35 0.85 -35.69
C LEU A 109 -1.77 -0.43 -34.95
N ALA A 110 -2.63 -1.26 -35.55
CA ALA A 110 -3.13 -2.46 -34.89
C ALA A 110 -2.01 -3.49 -34.74
N ALA A 111 -1.14 -3.61 -35.75
CA ALA A 111 0.06 -4.45 -35.70
C ALA A 111 1.04 -4.02 -34.60
N GLN A 112 1.05 -2.75 -34.19
CA GLN A 112 1.93 -2.24 -33.13
C GLN A 112 1.34 -2.36 -31.71
N LEU A 113 0.03 -2.59 -31.59
CA LEU A 113 -0.68 -2.55 -30.30
C LEU A 113 -0.10 -3.49 -29.22
N PRO A 114 0.36 -4.73 -29.55
CA PRO A 114 1.05 -5.58 -28.57
C PRO A 114 2.35 -4.99 -28.04
N GLY A 115 3.12 -4.30 -28.90
CA GLY A 115 4.32 -3.57 -28.48
C GLY A 115 3.98 -2.43 -27.51
N TYR A 116 2.90 -1.69 -27.80
CA TYR A 116 2.43 -0.61 -26.93
C TYR A 116 2.06 -1.14 -25.54
N ALA A 117 1.27 -2.21 -25.47
CA ALA A 117 0.93 -2.86 -24.20
C ALA A 117 2.19 -3.34 -23.47
N GLY A 118 3.13 -3.96 -24.18
CA GLY A 118 4.41 -4.41 -23.62
C GLY A 118 5.22 -3.28 -22.97
N LEU A 119 5.33 -2.12 -23.61
CA LEU A 119 5.99 -0.96 -23.03
C LEU A 119 5.25 -0.45 -21.78
N LEU A 120 3.92 -0.33 -21.86
CA LEU A 120 3.09 0.15 -20.75
C LEU A 120 3.22 -0.77 -19.51
N HIS A 121 3.30 -2.09 -19.73
CA HIS A 121 3.63 -3.07 -18.69
C HIS A 121 5.00 -2.79 -18.07
N ARG A 122 6.06 -2.62 -18.86
CA ARG A 122 7.42 -2.37 -18.35
C ARG A 122 7.48 -1.09 -17.51
N TRP A 123 6.89 -0.01 -18.00
CA TRP A 123 6.88 1.28 -17.30
C TRP A 123 6.12 1.20 -15.97
N LEU A 124 4.90 0.65 -15.99
CA LEU A 124 4.08 0.51 -14.79
C LEU A 124 4.73 -0.42 -13.76
N ASN A 125 5.29 -1.54 -14.20
CA ASN A 125 5.97 -2.49 -13.33
C ASN A 125 7.22 -1.89 -12.68
N SER A 126 7.95 -1.02 -13.37
CA SER A 126 9.09 -0.32 -12.75
C SER A 126 8.65 0.58 -11.60
N MET A 127 7.54 1.31 -11.76
CA MET A 127 6.97 2.12 -10.67
C MET A 127 6.47 1.24 -9.52
N LEU A 128 5.73 0.17 -9.83
CA LEU A 128 5.18 -0.74 -8.81
C LEU A 128 6.28 -1.38 -7.96
N LYS A 129 7.32 -1.92 -8.59
CA LYS A 129 8.47 -2.53 -7.89
C LYS A 129 9.14 -1.56 -6.91
N ARG A 130 9.20 -0.27 -7.25
CA ARG A 130 9.78 0.76 -6.38
C ARG A 130 8.81 1.28 -5.30
N THR A 131 7.54 0.90 -5.38
CA THR A 131 6.54 1.14 -4.32
C THR A 131 6.30 -0.07 -3.42
N GLU A 132 6.80 -1.25 -3.78
CA GLU A 132 6.68 -2.43 -2.94
C GLU A 132 7.47 -2.26 -1.64
N PRO A 133 6.88 -2.64 -0.48
CA PRO A 133 7.60 -2.53 0.78
C PRO A 133 8.84 -3.41 0.79
N SER A 134 9.95 -2.90 1.33
CA SER A 134 11.20 -3.66 1.41
C SER A 134 11.03 -4.94 2.23
N GLN A 135 11.92 -5.91 2.03
CA GLN A 135 11.92 -7.12 2.84
C GLN A 135 12.08 -6.81 4.34
N ALA A 136 12.89 -5.81 4.69
CA ALA A 136 13.03 -5.33 6.06
C ALA A 136 11.69 -4.79 6.59
N TYR A 137 10.99 -3.96 5.83
CA TYR A 137 9.66 -3.46 6.19
C TYR A 137 8.66 -4.59 6.45
N GLN A 138 8.64 -5.60 5.58
CA GLN A 138 7.76 -6.78 5.74
C GLN A 138 8.09 -7.57 7.02
N PHE A 139 9.37 -7.84 7.29
CA PHE A 139 9.78 -8.53 8.52
C PHE A 139 9.45 -7.72 9.77
N PHE A 140 9.64 -6.39 9.74
CA PHE A 140 9.29 -5.52 10.85
C PHE A 140 7.79 -5.50 11.10
N GLY A 141 6.97 -5.44 10.04
CA GLY A 141 5.52 -5.55 10.16
C GLY A 141 5.09 -6.88 10.77
N ARG A 142 5.68 -7.98 10.31
CA ARG A 142 5.44 -9.32 10.88
C ARG A 142 5.85 -9.41 12.35
N ALA A 143 6.99 -8.83 12.72
CA ALA A 143 7.47 -8.77 14.10
C ALA A 143 6.50 -8.03 15.03
N ILE A 144 5.93 -6.90 14.57
CA ILE A 144 4.91 -6.15 15.31
C ILE A 144 3.64 -7.00 15.50
N ILE A 145 3.12 -7.57 14.41
CA ILE A 145 1.88 -8.37 14.42
C ILE A 145 2.03 -9.60 15.33
N GLU A 146 3.15 -10.32 15.22
CA GLU A 146 3.41 -11.55 15.97
C GLU A 146 4.06 -11.30 17.36
N LYS A 147 4.31 -10.02 17.73
CA LYS A 147 5.09 -9.62 18.91
C LYS A 147 6.41 -10.41 19.08
N LYS A 148 7.20 -10.49 17.99
CA LYS A 148 8.53 -11.12 17.98
C LYS A 148 9.67 -10.09 18.00
N GLN A 149 10.74 -10.42 18.71
CA GLN A 149 11.97 -9.62 18.67
C GLN A 149 12.62 -9.73 17.28
N ILE A 150 13.45 -8.75 16.93
CA ILE A 150 14.28 -8.75 15.74
C ILE A 150 15.75 -8.77 16.13
N VAL A 151 16.51 -9.62 15.45
CA VAL A 151 17.97 -9.51 15.35
C VAL A 151 18.28 -9.11 13.91
N CYS A 152 19.05 -8.04 13.71
CA CYS A 152 19.42 -7.57 12.37
C CYS A 152 20.77 -6.87 12.37
N MET A 153 21.28 -6.54 11.19
CA MET A 153 22.39 -5.62 10.99
C MET A 153 21.85 -4.23 10.64
N TYR A 154 22.46 -3.18 11.21
CA TYR A 154 22.14 -1.79 10.91
C TYR A 154 23.42 -0.95 10.91
N ASP A 155 23.75 -0.34 9.78
CA ASP A 155 25.01 0.38 9.55
C ASP A 155 26.25 -0.45 9.96
N GLY A 156 26.22 -1.77 9.75
CA GLY A 156 27.29 -2.70 10.11
C GLY A 156 27.31 -3.16 11.58
N TYR A 157 26.37 -2.74 12.41
CA TYR A 157 26.27 -3.16 13.82
C TYR A 157 25.12 -4.15 14.01
N ARG A 158 25.38 -5.23 14.75
CA ARG A 158 24.34 -6.21 15.12
C ARG A 158 23.39 -5.60 16.15
N ARG A 159 22.09 -5.57 15.86
CA ARG A 159 21.03 -5.02 16.72
C ARG A 159 20.13 -6.12 17.26
N GLU A 160 19.69 -5.97 18.51
CA GLU A 160 18.60 -6.74 19.08
C GLU A 160 17.51 -5.77 19.58
N LEU A 161 16.34 -5.81 18.94
CA LEU A 161 15.31 -4.78 19.10
C LEU A 161 13.89 -5.34 19.04
N CYS A 162 12.94 -4.58 19.57
CA CYS A 162 11.50 -4.78 19.36
C CYS A 162 10.96 -3.59 18.54
N PRO A 163 10.41 -3.81 17.33
CA PRO A 163 9.78 -2.73 16.57
C PRO A 163 8.45 -2.34 17.21
N ILE A 164 8.23 -1.04 17.43
CA ILE A 164 7.05 -0.51 18.12
C ILE A 164 6.08 0.13 17.12
N MET A 165 6.60 0.97 16.23
CA MET A 165 5.83 1.57 15.13
C MET A 165 6.56 1.36 13.82
N LEU A 166 5.79 1.17 12.74
CA LEU A 166 6.28 1.04 11.38
C LEU A 166 5.49 1.97 10.46
N GLY A 167 6.20 2.65 9.58
CA GLY A 167 5.56 3.54 8.62
C GLY A 167 6.57 4.28 7.76
N HIS A 168 6.22 5.51 7.41
CA HIS A 168 7.01 6.34 6.51
C HIS A 168 7.20 7.75 7.06
N SER A 169 8.32 8.37 6.70
CA SER A 169 8.54 9.82 6.86
C SER A 169 9.30 10.33 5.66
N GLN A 170 8.81 11.40 5.02
CA GLN A 170 9.38 11.94 3.78
C GLN A 170 9.59 10.88 2.67
N GLY A 171 8.68 9.90 2.56
CA GLY A 171 8.74 8.83 1.55
C GLY A 171 9.64 7.64 1.91
N GLU A 172 10.49 7.76 2.92
CA GLU A 172 11.39 6.71 3.39
C GLU A 172 10.71 5.77 4.39
N GLU A 173 10.98 4.48 4.26
CA GLU A 173 10.54 3.44 5.20
C GLU A 173 11.28 3.56 6.54
N LYS A 174 10.53 3.72 7.63
CA LYS A 174 11.08 3.87 8.98
C LYS A 174 10.37 3.01 10.00
N SER A 175 11.11 2.62 11.02
CA SER A 175 10.54 2.03 12.23
C SER A 175 11.07 2.70 13.49
N LEU A 176 10.15 3.05 14.38
CA LEU A 176 10.51 3.31 15.77
C LEU A 176 10.64 1.97 16.49
N THR A 177 11.77 1.75 17.12
CA THR A 177 12.10 0.51 17.81
C THR A 177 12.60 0.78 19.21
N TYR A 178 12.49 -0.22 20.06
CA TYR A 178 13.20 -0.27 21.34
C TYR A 178 14.36 -1.26 21.23
N GLN A 179 15.59 -0.76 21.24
CA GLN A 179 16.79 -1.59 21.23
C GLN A 179 17.12 -2.01 22.66
N PHE A 180 17.14 -3.30 22.95
CA PHE A 180 17.42 -3.84 24.29
C PHE A 180 18.74 -4.62 24.36
N GLY A 181 19.39 -4.86 23.22
CA GLY A 181 20.67 -5.56 23.16
C GLY A 181 21.43 -5.31 21.86
N GLY A 182 22.56 -6.01 21.73
CA GLY A 182 23.49 -5.84 20.61
C GLY A 182 24.32 -4.56 20.72
N GLU A 183 24.76 -4.08 19.58
CA GLU A 183 25.77 -3.03 19.44
C GLU A 183 25.17 -1.75 18.86
N SER A 184 25.89 -0.63 19.00
CA SER A 184 25.63 0.60 18.25
C SER A 184 26.90 1.42 18.15
N ARG A 185 26.98 2.28 17.14
CA ARG A 185 28.04 3.29 17.04
C ARG A 185 28.11 4.21 18.27
N SER A 186 26.98 4.51 18.91
CA SER A 186 26.88 5.40 20.07
C SER A 186 26.85 4.67 21.42
N GLY A 187 27.08 3.35 21.43
CA GLY A 187 26.83 2.49 22.60
C GLY A 187 25.35 2.24 22.88
N LEU A 188 25.06 1.37 23.85
CA LEU A 188 23.70 1.06 24.29
C LEU A 188 23.64 1.05 25.83
N PRO A 189 22.75 1.82 26.46
CA PRO A 189 22.52 1.75 27.90
C PRO A 189 22.05 0.35 28.35
N ARG A 190 22.26 0.01 29.63
CA ARG A 190 21.89 -1.31 30.18
C ARG A 190 20.39 -1.63 30.04
N ASP A 191 19.53 -0.63 30.17
CA ASP A 191 18.07 -0.81 30.10
C ASP A 191 17.52 -0.74 28.67
N GLY A 192 18.39 -0.51 27.68
CA GLY A 192 18.02 -0.27 26.29
C GLY A 192 17.72 1.19 25.99
N GLU A 193 17.37 1.46 24.73
CA GLU A 193 17.07 2.81 24.25
C GLU A 193 16.15 2.78 23.02
N TRP A 194 15.34 3.83 22.89
CA TRP A 194 14.56 4.10 21.67
C TRP A 194 15.48 4.40 20.48
N ARG A 195 15.27 3.71 19.36
CA ARG A 195 16.01 3.92 18.11
C ARG A 195 15.05 4.07 16.94
N CYS A 196 15.24 5.13 16.17
CA CYS A 196 14.62 5.30 14.87
C CYS A 196 15.54 4.69 13.81
N LEU A 197 15.04 3.71 13.04
CA LEU A 197 15.80 3.06 11.98
C LEU A 197 15.24 3.47 10.62
N PHE A 198 16.13 3.80 9.69
CA PHE A 198 15.85 3.79 8.26
C PHE A 198 15.95 2.35 7.77
N LEU A 199 14.87 1.80 7.21
CA LEU A 199 14.88 0.38 6.84
C LEU A 199 15.77 0.07 5.63
N SER A 200 16.10 1.09 4.82
CA SER A 200 17.13 1.03 3.78
C SER A 200 18.52 0.66 4.31
N ASN A 201 18.81 0.92 5.60
CA ASN A 201 20.09 0.58 6.23
C ASN A 201 20.04 -0.75 7.01
N VAL A 202 18.90 -1.45 6.99
CA VAL A 202 18.71 -2.73 7.69
C VAL A 202 19.04 -3.90 6.77
N SER A 203 19.77 -4.88 7.29
CA SER A 203 20.06 -6.15 6.60
C SER A 203 20.02 -7.33 7.58
N ASP A 204 20.08 -8.57 7.07
CA ASP A 204 20.14 -9.82 7.85
C ASP A 204 19.07 -9.94 8.95
N VAL A 205 17.82 -9.59 8.62
CA VAL A 205 16.70 -9.57 9.58
C VAL A 205 16.28 -10.99 9.94
N GLN A 206 16.26 -11.28 11.25
CA GLN A 206 15.82 -12.55 11.81
C GLN A 206 14.78 -12.30 12.91
N LEU A 207 13.66 -13.02 12.83
CA LEU A 207 12.62 -13.00 13.86
C LEU A 207 12.99 -13.98 14.97
N ARG A 208 12.94 -13.52 16.22
CA ARG A 208 13.27 -14.30 17.41
C ARG A 208 12.14 -14.22 18.42
N SER A 209 11.71 -15.38 18.92
CA SER A 209 10.82 -15.43 20.09
C SER A 209 11.58 -15.01 21.34
N GLY A 210 10.97 -14.18 22.18
CA GLY A 210 11.57 -13.71 23.42
C GLY A 210 10.66 -12.71 24.14
N ARG A 211 11.08 -12.27 25.33
CA ARG A 211 10.37 -11.23 26.09
C ARG A 211 10.25 -9.97 25.24
N TRP A 212 9.05 -9.45 25.03
CA TRP A 212 8.90 -8.16 24.35
C TRP A 212 9.44 -7.04 25.25
N HIS A 213 10.30 -6.19 24.68
CA HIS A 213 10.91 -5.06 25.38
C HIS A 213 10.31 -3.74 24.88
N THR A 214 10.11 -2.81 25.81
CA THR A 214 9.71 -1.43 25.52
C THR A 214 10.21 -0.51 26.64
N GLY A 215 10.26 0.79 26.37
CA GLY A 215 10.63 1.82 27.35
C GLY A 215 9.43 2.55 27.94
N ASP A 216 9.67 3.28 29.04
CA ASP A 216 8.65 4.14 29.64
C ASP A 216 8.36 5.32 28.70
N ASN A 217 7.08 5.51 28.35
CA ASN A 217 6.48 6.47 27.42
C ASN A 217 6.28 5.99 25.96
N HIS A 218 5.08 5.45 25.69
CA HIS A 218 4.52 5.27 24.36
C HIS A 218 3.74 6.50 23.83
N THR A 219 3.60 7.55 24.65
CA THR A 219 2.59 8.62 24.44
C THR A 219 3.11 9.93 23.87
N ARG A 220 4.39 10.03 23.50
CA ARG A 220 4.91 11.21 22.77
C ARG A 220 5.26 10.79 21.35
N PRO A 221 4.70 11.44 20.31
CA PRO A 221 5.01 11.11 18.94
C PRO A 221 6.52 11.26 18.77
N SER A 222 7.22 10.14 18.61
CA SER A 222 8.59 10.21 18.15
C SER A 222 8.51 10.78 16.73
N ARG A 223 9.23 11.86 16.44
CA ARG A 223 9.40 12.42 15.08
C ARG A 223 9.95 11.41 14.05
N CYS A 224 10.11 10.14 14.45
CA CYS A 224 10.64 9.08 13.62
C CYS A 224 9.69 8.73 12.47
N VAL A 225 8.39 8.56 12.74
CA VAL A 225 7.39 8.08 11.78
C VAL A 225 6.26 9.11 11.66
N GLU A 226 6.11 9.73 10.49
CA GLU A 226 5.09 10.76 10.20
C GLU A 226 3.76 10.13 9.77
N ILE A 227 3.83 9.06 8.97
CA ILE A 227 2.67 8.31 8.50
C ILE A 227 2.77 6.90 9.10
N VAL A 228 1.96 6.60 10.10
CA VAL A 228 1.96 5.31 10.80
C VAL A 228 1.13 4.29 10.03
N ASP A 229 1.74 3.17 9.65
CA ASP A 229 1.05 2.08 8.96
C ASP A 229 0.71 0.93 9.90
N LEU A 230 1.57 0.65 10.89
CA LEU A 230 1.39 -0.35 11.94
C LEU A 230 1.93 0.19 13.27
N ASP A 231 1.22 -0.10 14.35
CA ASP A 231 1.62 0.18 15.73
C ASP A 231 1.35 -1.07 16.58
N VAL A 232 2.25 -1.40 17.50
CA VAL A 232 2.07 -2.52 18.43
C VAL A 232 0.96 -2.25 19.44
N ASP A 233 0.60 -0.97 19.69
CA ASP A 233 -0.55 -0.60 20.51
C ASP A 233 -1.86 -0.73 19.70
N PRO A 234 -2.77 -1.65 20.07
CA PRO A 234 -4.08 -1.78 19.41
C PRO A 234 -4.96 -0.52 19.56
N HIS A 235 -4.71 0.32 20.56
CA HIS A 235 -5.42 1.58 20.80
C HIS A 235 -4.59 2.80 20.39
N SER A 236 -3.71 2.62 19.40
CA SER A 236 -2.81 3.66 18.92
C SER A 236 -3.55 4.97 18.62
N PRO A 237 -3.11 6.12 19.18
CA PRO A 237 -3.72 7.42 18.92
C PRO A 237 -3.33 7.99 17.54
N TYR A 238 -2.54 7.26 16.75
CA TYR A 238 -1.95 7.71 15.49
C TYR A 238 -2.71 7.23 14.23
N ASP A 239 -3.92 6.68 14.41
CA ASP A 239 -4.79 6.17 13.33
C ASP A 239 -4.03 5.30 12.30
N PRO A 240 -3.40 4.19 12.74
CA PRO A 240 -2.58 3.37 11.86
C PRO A 240 -3.40 2.82 10.71
N LYS A 241 -2.85 2.85 9.49
CA LYS A 241 -3.57 2.34 8.29
C LYS A 241 -3.99 0.86 8.42
N ARG A 242 -3.32 0.09 9.27
CA ARG A 242 -3.64 -1.31 9.58
C ARG A 242 -3.69 -1.49 11.10
N PRO A 243 -4.81 -1.21 11.78
CA PRO A 243 -4.90 -1.38 13.22
C PRO A 243 -4.81 -2.87 13.58
N LEU A 244 -4.12 -3.18 14.69
CA LEU A 244 -4.10 -4.54 15.24
C LEU A 244 -5.46 -4.85 15.86
N SER A 245 -5.95 -6.07 15.65
CA SER A 245 -7.19 -6.54 16.29
C SER A 245 -7.01 -6.62 17.80
N VAL A 246 -7.92 -6.00 18.53
CA VAL A 246 -8.03 -6.18 19.99
C VAL A 246 -8.60 -7.58 20.23
N PRO A 247 -7.96 -8.44 21.06
CA PRO A 247 -8.61 -9.66 21.52
C PRO A 247 -9.92 -9.29 22.23
N ASP A 248 -11.05 -9.88 21.81
CA ASP A 248 -12.35 -9.61 22.40
C ASP A 248 -12.38 -10.14 23.85
N ASP A 249 -12.33 -9.23 24.83
CA ASP A 249 -12.41 -9.53 26.27
C ASP A 249 -13.76 -10.16 26.70
N ARG A 250 -14.68 -10.45 25.76
CA ARG A 250 -16.01 -11.01 26.05
C ARG A 250 -16.12 -12.53 25.94
N ALA A 251 -15.07 -13.24 25.53
CA ALA A 251 -15.11 -14.71 25.39
C ALA A 251 -14.68 -15.48 26.66
N GLY A 252 -14.83 -14.87 27.86
CA GLY A 252 -14.22 -15.38 29.10
C GLY A 252 -15.12 -15.43 30.34
N THR A 253 -16.46 -15.45 30.23
CA THR A 253 -17.33 -15.67 31.40
C THR A 253 -18.57 -16.50 31.09
N THR A 254 -18.39 -17.78 30.76
CA THR A 254 -19.48 -18.78 30.84
C THR A 254 -19.05 -19.94 31.75
N GLY A 255 -19.18 -19.69 33.05
CA GLY A 255 -18.76 -20.62 34.11
C GLY A 255 -19.64 -20.56 35.37
N ARG A 256 -20.88 -21.07 35.25
CA ARG A 256 -21.60 -21.87 36.27
C ARG A 256 -21.98 -21.21 37.62
N ARG A 257 -23.29 -21.05 37.83
CA ARG A 257 -23.99 -21.55 39.04
C ARG A 257 -25.48 -21.78 38.80
N SER A 258 -25.87 -23.05 38.88
CA SER A 258 -27.22 -23.56 39.08
C SER A 258 -27.61 -23.52 40.55
N THR A 259 -28.89 -23.26 40.88
CA THR A 259 -29.77 -24.15 41.70
C THR A 259 -31.15 -23.50 41.95
N THR A 260 -32.18 -24.06 41.28
CA THR A 260 -33.52 -24.52 41.74
C THR A 260 -34.31 -23.89 42.92
N SER A 261 -35.65 -23.90 42.73
CA SER A 261 -36.78 -24.11 43.70
C SER A 261 -37.56 -22.84 44.11
N THR A 262 -38.90 -22.71 44.20
CA THR A 262 -40.12 -23.53 43.91
C THR A 262 -41.38 -22.64 44.07
N LYS A 263 -42.41 -22.89 43.24
CA LYS A 263 -43.88 -22.63 43.33
C LYS A 263 -44.48 -21.56 44.28
N GLY A 264 -45.45 -20.81 43.72
CA GLY A 264 -46.54 -20.17 44.49
C GLY A 264 -47.66 -19.55 43.61
N ARG A 265 -48.68 -20.33 43.26
CA ARG A 265 -49.95 -19.90 42.63
C ARG A 265 -50.79 -19.04 43.61
N ARG A 266 -51.47 -17.97 43.15
CA ARG A 266 -52.96 -17.82 43.22
C ARG A 266 -53.52 -16.45 42.73
N ARG A 267 -54.51 -16.58 41.83
CA ARG A 267 -55.81 -15.88 41.67
C ARG A 267 -55.92 -14.35 41.53
N SER A 268 -56.43 -13.94 40.36
CA SER A 268 -57.27 -12.75 40.11
C SER A 268 -58.71 -12.94 40.66
N PRO A 269 -59.55 -11.87 40.77
CA PRO A 269 -60.40 -11.52 39.61
C PRO A 269 -60.76 -10.02 39.40
N ARG A 270 -60.90 -9.67 38.10
CA ARG A 270 -61.83 -8.74 37.40
C ARG A 270 -62.52 -7.57 38.15
N ARG A 271 -62.46 -6.37 37.53
CA ARG A 271 -63.62 -5.67 36.91
C ARG A 271 -63.20 -4.48 36.03
N SER A 272 -63.68 -4.46 34.78
CA SER A 272 -63.76 -3.31 33.84
C SER A 272 -65.14 -2.60 34.02
N PRO A 273 -65.56 -1.52 33.28
CA PRO A 273 -65.01 -0.94 32.05
C PRO A 273 -65.04 0.60 31.85
N ALA A 274 -64.38 1.01 30.75
CA ALA A 274 -64.35 2.21 29.87
C ALA A 274 -65.54 3.23 29.91
N PRO A 275 -65.43 4.45 29.30
CA PRO A 275 -65.34 4.60 27.82
C PRO A 275 -64.53 5.79 27.22
N LYS A 276 -64.03 5.52 26.00
CA LYS A 276 -63.84 6.31 24.76
C LYS A 276 -64.14 7.83 24.75
N ARG A 277 -63.25 8.62 24.11
CA ARG A 277 -63.41 9.32 22.78
C ARG A 277 -62.27 10.32 22.55
N ARG A 278 -61.47 10.17 21.47
CA ARG A 278 -61.49 10.96 20.20
C ARG A 278 -61.33 12.48 20.38
N LYS A 279 -60.19 13.04 19.99
CA LYS A 279 -59.88 13.55 18.65
C LYS A 279 -58.37 13.60 18.47
#